data_AF-A0A1L9WTZ0-F1
#
_entry.id   AF-A0A1L9WTZ0-F1
#
_cell.length_a   1.000
_cell.length_b   1.000
_cell.length_c   1.000
_cell.angle_alpha   90.00
_cell.angle_beta   90.00
_cell.angle_gamma   90.00
#
_symmetry.space_group_name_H-M   'P 1'
#
loop_
_entity.id
_entity.type
_entity.pdbx_description
1 polymer ?
#
loop_
_entity_poly.entity_id
_entity_poly.type
_entity_poly.pdbx_seq_one_letter_code
_entity_poly.pdbx_strand_id
1 'polypeptide(L)'
;MHSLPVHQVPIDTPHPSEILQLPAGEKGYHWILSDAERNHIAEMLDVEDKSLLTLRGNRMMRERAVCSGCGKHSGLDDLVHNALYAGIHGKVFMLDVLVHGPKVDSPGHVITCSGCGSVHDGLFLWIPSLPW
;
A
#
# COMPACT_ATOMS: atom_id res chain seq x y z
N MET A 1 -13.38 -10.20 15.89
CA MET A 1 -12.62 -9.53 14.81
C MET A 1 -13.23 -10.00 13.51
N HIS A 2 -13.80 -9.10 12.70
CA HIS A 2 -14.29 -9.47 11.37
C HIS A 2 -13.07 -9.66 10.46
N SER A 3 -13.03 -10.79 9.76
CA SER A 3 -12.06 -11.01 8.68
C SER A 3 -12.30 -10.00 7.57
N LEU A 4 -11.24 -9.33 7.11
CA LEU A 4 -11.32 -8.47 5.93
C LEU A 4 -11.70 -9.30 4.70
N PRO A 5 -12.40 -8.71 3.71
CA PRO A 5 -12.72 -9.43 2.48
C PRO A 5 -11.45 -9.86 1.76
N VAL A 6 -11.56 -10.88 0.90
CA VAL A 6 -10.46 -11.32 0.05
C VAL A 6 -10.80 -11.02 -1.39
N HIS A 7 -9.83 -10.49 -2.12
CA HIS A 7 -9.97 -10.09 -3.51
C HIS A 7 -9.22 -11.07 -4.41
N GLN A 8 -9.81 -11.39 -5.57
CA GLN A 8 -9.08 -12.10 -6.61
C GLN A 8 -8.16 -11.11 -7.33
N VAL A 9 -6.94 -11.01 -6.85
CA VAL A 9 -5.90 -10.14 -7.41
C VAL A 9 -4.83 -10.96 -8.12
N PRO A 10 -4.31 -10.50 -9.27
CA PRO A 10 -3.16 -11.13 -9.91
C PRO A 10 -1.96 -11.21 -8.95
N ILE A 11 -1.28 -12.35 -8.94
CA ILE A 11 -0.06 -12.56 -8.14
C ILE A 11 1.13 -12.29 -9.06
N ASP A 12 1.39 -11.00 -9.24
CA ASP A 12 2.49 -10.53 -10.07
C ASP A 12 3.71 -10.21 -9.20
N THR A 13 4.89 -10.38 -9.77
CA THR A 13 6.13 -9.87 -9.18
C THR A 13 6.23 -8.39 -9.50
N PRO A 14 6.15 -7.48 -8.51
CA PRO A 14 6.27 -6.05 -8.76
C PRO A 14 7.69 -5.70 -9.21
N HIS A 15 7.85 -4.51 -9.79
CA HIS A 15 9.18 -3.95 -10.00
C HIS A 15 9.96 -3.88 -8.67
N PRO A 16 11.28 -4.11 -8.70
CA PRO A 16 12.13 -3.91 -7.52
C PRO A 16 11.93 -2.50 -6.96
N SER A 17 11.91 -2.39 -5.63
CA SER A 17 11.85 -1.08 -4.98
C SER A 17 13.12 -0.29 -5.26
N GLU A 18 12.97 1.03 -5.40
CA GLU A 18 14.14 1.91 -5.44
C GLU A 18 14.62 2.15 -4.02
N ILE A 19 15.94 2.11 -3.82
CA ILE A 19 16.54 2.39 -2.52
C ILE A 19 16.69 3.89 -2.34
N LEU A 20 16.14 4.40 -1.25
CA LEU A 20 16.27 5.78 -0.81
C LEU A 20 17.32 5.85 0.30
N GLN A 21 18.21 6.83 0.23
CA GLN A 21 19.14 7.14 1.33
C GLN A 21 18.47 8.18 2.24
N LEU A 22 18.21 7.81 3.49
CA LEU A 22 17.59 8.73 4.44
C LEU A 22 18.65 9.57 5.17
N PRO A 23 18.29 10.79 5.64
CA PRO A 23 19.25 11.69 6.28
C PRO A 23 19.98 11.10 7.49
N ALA A 24 19.33 10.21 8.25
CA ALA A 24 19.91 9.52 9.40
C ALA A 24 20.75 8.28 9.03
N GLY A 25 20.93 8.00 7.74
CA GLY A 25 21.76 6.92 7.23
C GLY A 25 21.04 5.58 7.05
N GLU A 26 19.76 5.47 7.44
CA GLU A 26 18.97 4.29 7.11
C GLU A 26 18.55 4.25 5.64
N LYS A 27 18.17 3.05 5.18
CA LYS A 27 17.59 2.84 3.85
C LYS A 27 16.08 2.95 3.91
N GLY A 28 15.54 3.78 3.04
CA GLY A 28 14.13 3.77 2.66
C GLY A 28 13.91 3.00 1.36
N TYR A 29 12.65 2.67 1.09
CA TYR A 29 12.25 1.90 -0.09
C TYR A 29 11.11 2.63 -0.78
N HIS A 30 11.26 2.91 -2.07
CA HIS A 30 10.15 3.41 -2.89
C HIS A 30 9.55 2.24 -3.65
N TRP A 31 8.39 1.80 -3.18
CA TRP A 31 7.63 0.71 -3.77
C TRP A 31 6.92 1.24 -5.01
N ILE A 32 7.45 0.89 -6.19
CA ILE A 32 6.86 1.31 -7.46
C ILE A 32 5.54 0.60 -7.65
N LEU A 33 4.47 1.36 -7.89
CA LEU A 33 3.13 0.83 -8.06
C LEU A 33 3.04 0.06 -9.38
N SER A 34 2.76 -1.23 -9.30
CA SER A 34 2.46 -2.06 -10.46
C SER A 34 1.07 -1.75 -11.03
N ASP A 35 0.82 -2.16 -12.28
CA ASP A 35 -0.49 -1.99 -12.91
C ASP A 35 -1.58 -2.78 -12.17
N ALA A 36 -1.25 -3.98 -11.65
CA ALA A 36 -2.17 -4.78 -10.85
C ALA A 36 -2.58 -4.05 -9.56
N GLU A 37 -1.62 -3.49 -8.82
CA GLU A 37 -1.93 -2.70 -7.62
C GLU A 37 -2.75 -1.45 -7.96
N ARG A 38 -2.39 -0.72 -9.02
CA ARG A 38 -3.13 0.48 -9.45
C ARG A 38 -4.57 0.16 -9.82
N ASN A 39 -4.78 -0.91 -10.58
CA ASN A 39 -6.11 -1.37 -10.97
C ASN A 39 -6.93 -1.78 -9.75
N HIS A 40 -6.33 -2.53 -8.83
CA HIS A 40 -7.00 -2.97 -7.62
C HIS A 40 -7.38 -1.79 -6.70
N ILE A 41 -6.50 -0.81 -6.53
CA ILE A 41 -6.82 0.42 -5.79
C ILE A 41 -7.98 1.19 -6.44
N ALA A 42 -7.96 1.34 -7.76
CA ALA A 42 -9.02 2.03 -8.48
C ALA A 42 -10.38 1.34 -8.30
N GLU A 43 -10.42 0.01 -8.37
CA GLU A 43 -11.62 -0.78 -8.12
C GLU A 43 -12.13 -0.62 -6.67
N MET A 44 -11.25 -0.70 -5.67
CA MET A 44 -11.65 -0.53 -4.26
C MET A 44 -12.23 0.87 -3.97
N LEU A 45 -11.68 1.90 -4.61
CA LEU A 45 -12.02 3.29 -4.38
C LEU A 45 -13.08 3.85 -5.35
N ASP A 46 -13.63 3.03 -6.24
CA ASP A 46 -14.56 3.42 -7.31
C ASP A 46 -14.02 4.57 -8.20
N VAL A 47 -12.73 4.51 -8.54
CA VAL A 47 -12.08 5.49 -9.42
C VAL A 47 -12.28 5.08 -10.87
N GLU A 48 -13.19 5.76 -11.57
CA GLU A 48 -13.46 5.52 -13.00
C GLU A 48 -12.28 5.94 -13.89
N ASP A 49 -11.72 7.13 -13.62
CA ASP A 49 -10.53 7.63 -14.32
C ASP A 49 -9.25 7.30 -13.54
N LYS A 50 -8.63 6.17 -13.90
CA LYS A 50 -7.37 5.71 -13.29
C LYS A 50 -6.21 6.70 -13.42
N SER A 51 -6.28 7.67 -14.35
CA SER A 51 -5.25 8.70 -14.48
C SER A 51 -5.19 9.64 -13.27
N LEU A 52 -6.27 9.71 -12.46
CA LEU A 52 -6.29 10.44 -11.20
C LEU A 52 -5.36 9.85 -10.15
N LEU A 53 -5.08 8.54 -10.21
CA LEU A 53 -4.05 7.91 -9.40
C LEU A 53 -2.69 8.21 -10.05
N THR A 54 -2.21 9.44 -9.91
CA THR A 54 -0.92 9.88 -10.50
C THR A 54 0.30 9.38 -9.73
N LEU A 55 0.10 8.80 -8.55
CA LEU A 55 1.18 8.32 -7.71
C LEU A 55 2.00 7.25 -8.45
N ARG A 56 3.32 7.40 -8.39
CA ARG A 56 4.27 6.44 -8.94
C ARG A 56 4.49 5.25 -8.01
N GLY A 57 4.40 5.47 -6.71
CA GLY A 57 4.66 4.48 -5.67
C GLY A 57 4.48 5.06 -4.28
N ASN A 58 4.69 4.24 -3.26
CA ASN A 58 4.70 4.67 -1.87
C ASN A 58 6.06 4.43 -1.22
N ARG A 59 6.45 5.30 -0.29
CA ARG A 59 7.77 5.24 0.35
C ARG A 59 7.65 4.62 1.74
N MET A 60 8.41 3.56 1.98
CA MET A 60 8.32 2.71 3.16
C MET A 60 9.69 2.51 3.81
N MET A 61 9.72 2.33 5.12
CA MET A 61 10.94 2.02 5.88
C MET A 61 11.45 0.59 5.68
N ARG A 62 10.81 -0.20 4.82
CA ARG A 62 11.16 -1.60 4.55
C ARG A 62 10.84 -1.99 3.12
N GLU A 63 11.49 -3.05 2.65
CA GLU A 63 11.14 -3.71 1.41
C GLU A 63 9.74 -4.36 1.50
N ARG A 64 9.12 -4.56 0.34
CA ARG A 64 7.90 -5.35 0.17
C ARG A 64 8.11 -6.76 0.76
N ALA A 65 7.14 -7.24 1.53
CA ALA A 65 7.12 -8.60 2.03
C ALA A 65 6.44 -9.53 1.01
N VAL A 66 6.91 -10.76 0.87
CA VAL A 66 6.18 -11.80 0.14
C VAL A 66 5.18 -12.45 1.08
N CYS A 67 3.90 -12.45 0.73
CA CYS A 67 2.86 -13.08 1.53
C CYS A 67 3.13 -14.58 1.66
N SER A 68 3.19 -15.10 2.88
CA SER A 68 3.38 -16.53 3.15
C SER A 68 2.19 -17.41 2.74
N GLY A 69 1.00 -16.81 2.59
CA GLY A 69 -0.21 -17.53 2.21
C GLY A 69 -0.36 -17.75 0.71
N CYS A 70 -0.17 -16.70 -0.10
CA CYS A 70 -0.40 -16.78 -1.55
C CYS A 70 0.79 -16.35 -2.41
N GLY A 71 1.86 -15.80 -1.84
CA GLY A 71 3.02 -15.32 -2.61
C GLY A 71 2.86 -13.90 -3.19
N LYS A 72 1.71 -13.24 -3.01
CA LYS A 72 1.54 -11.83 -3.38
C LYS A 72 2.52 -10.96 -2.58
N HIS A 73 3.18 -10.02 -3.25
CA HIS A 73 3.99 -9.02 -2.57
C HIS A 73 3.10 -7.97 -1.89
N SER A 74 3.48 -7.55 -0.68
CA SER A 74 2.83 -6.44 0.02
C SER A 74 2.89 -5.18 -0.82
N GLY A 75 1.80 -4.45 -0.88
CA GLY A 75 1.65 -3.30 -1.75
C GLY A 75 0.87 -2.15 -1.14
N LEU A 76 0.83 -1.04 -1.87
CA LEU A 76 -0.06 0.06 -1.52
C LEU A 76 -1.53 -0.37 -1.56
N ASP A 77 -1.86 -1.32 -2.42
CA ASP A 77 -3.19 -1.91 -2.50
C ASP A 77 -3.58 -2.61 -1.19
N ASP A 78 -2.65 -3.35 -0.56
CA ASP A 78 -2.90 -3.96 0.76
C ASP A 78 -3.11 -2.87 1.84
N LEU A 79 -2.34 -1.78 1.81
CA LEU A 79 -2.54 -0.66 2.74
C LEU A 79 -3.93 -0.03 2.57
N VAL A 80 -4.34 0.25 1.33
CA VAL A 80 -5.66 0.79 1.00
C VAL A 80 -6.77 -0.17 1.41
N HIS A 81 -6.60 -1.46 1.11
CA HIS A 81 -7.51 -2.53 1.49
C HIS A 81 -7.75 -2.56 3.02
N ASN A 82 -6.67 -2.57 3.81
CA ASN A 82 -6.78 -2.62 5.27
C ASN A 82 -7.47 -1.36 5.81
N ALA A 83 -7.07 -0.17 5.35
CA ALA A 83 -7.68 1.08 5.81
C ALA A 83 -9.17 1.18 5.45
N LEU A 84 -9.54 0.79 4.24
CA LEU A 84 -10.90 0.87 3.73
C LEU A 84 -11.81 -0.17 4.39
N TYR A 85 -11.45 -1.45 4.34
CA TYR A 85 -12.34 -2.52 4.77
C TYR A 85 -12.32 -2.77 6.28
N ALA A 86 -11.30 -2.30 7.01
CA ALA A 86 -11.38 -2.23 8.47
C ALA A 86 -12.24 -1.04 8.95
N GLY A 87 -12.74 -0.19 8.05
CA GLY A 87 -13.58 0.97 8.39
C GLY A 87 -12.81 2.15 9.00
N ILE A 88 -11.49 2.20 8.83
CA ILE A 88 -10.64 3.28 9.37
C ILE A 88 -10.81 4.56 8.55
N HIS A 89 -10.84 4.43 7.22
CA HIS A 89 -10.99 5.54 6.29
C HIS A 89 -12.01 5.24 5.19
N GLY A 90 -12.79 6.24 4.81
CA GLY A 90 -13.72 6.16 3.66
C GLY A 90 -13.00 6.38 2.32
N LYS A 91 -13.65 5.97 1.23
CA LYS A 91 -13.10 6.06 -0.15
C LYS A 91 -12.61 7.46 -0.52
N VAL A 92 -13.42 8.49 -0.23
CA VAL A 92 -13.11 9.90 -0.52
C VAL A 92 -11.82 10.35 0.19
N PHE A 93 -11.67 10.01 1.47
CA PHE A 93 -10.47 10.35 2.23
C PHE A 93 -9.24 9.62 1.70
N MET A 94 -9.37 8.33 1.40
CA MET A 94 -8.28 7.55 0.85
C MET A 94 -7.81 8.10 -0.50
N LEU A 95 -8.74 8.46 -1.39
CA LEU A 95 -8.39 9.07 -2.68
C LEU A 95 -7.68 10.42 -2.49
N ASP A 96 -8.18 11.27 -1.60
CA ASP A 96 -7.54 12.55 -1.27
C ASP A 96 -6.10 12.37 -0.74
N VAL A 97 -5.86 11.35 0.09
CA VAL A 97 -4.50 11.01 0.55
C VAL A 97 -3.62 10.50 -0.59
N LEU A 98 -4.14 9.65 -1.48
CA LEU A 98 -3.36 9.12 -2.60
C LEU A 98 -2.94 10.20 -3.61
N VAL A 99 -3.79 11.21 -3.82
CA VAL A 99 -3.54 12.30 -4.77
C VAL A 99 -2.73 13.44 -4.13
N HIS A 100 -3.06 13.84 -2.90
CA HIS A 100 -2.51 15.04 -2.28
C HIS A 100 -1.58 14.76 -1.09
N GLY A 101 -1.35 13.49 -0.77
CA GLY A 101 -0.43 13.06 0.29
C GLY A 101 -1.07 12.92 1.67
N PRO A 102 -0.29 12.41 2.64
CA PRO A 102 -0.75 12.16 4.00
C PRO A 102 -1.16 13.47 4.69
N LYS A 103 -2.24 13.42 5.46
CA LYS A 103 -2.77 14.59 6.19
C LYS A 103 -2.16 14.76 7.58
N VAL A 104 -1.59 13.69 8.13
CA VAL A 104 -0.94 13.60 9.44
C VAL A 104 0.08 12.46 9.40
N ASP A 105 0.91 12.37 10.44
CA ASP A 105 1.79 11.22 10.64
C ASP A 105 1.00 9.92 10.69
N SER A 106 1.49 8.90 9.98
CA SER A 106 0.87 7.58 9.92
C SER A 106 1.64 6.61 10.84
N PRO A 107 0.99 5.96 11.82
CA PRO A 107 1.66 4.98 12.66
C PRO A 107 2.06 3.73 11.85
N GLY A 108 2.85 2.84 12.45
CA GLY A 108 3.16 1.56 11.83
C GLY A 108 1.93 0.66 11.74
N HIS A 109 1.73 0.03 10.58
CA HIS A 109 0.57 -0.81 10.29
C HIS A 109 0.93 -2.29 10.30
N VAL A 110 0.08 -3.10 10.93
CA VAL A 110 0.00 -4.54 10.62
C VAL A 110 -0.89 -4.68 9.39
N ILE A 111 -0.40 -5.34 8.34
CA ILE A 111 -1.09 -5.41 7.06
C ILE A 111 -1.58 -6.82 6.80
N THR A 112 -2.88 -6.96 6.52
CA THR A 112 -3.48 -8.18 5.98
C THR A 112 -3.36 -8.20 4.45
N CYS A 113 -2.90 -9.30 3.87
CA CYS A 113 -2.84 -9.48 2.42
C CYS A 113 -4.25 -9.51 1.83
N SER A 114 -4.55 -8.59 0.93
CA SER A 114 -5.85 -8.49 0.26
C SER A 114 -6.19 -9.70 -0.59
N GLY A 115 -5.19 -10.47 -1.04
CA GLY A 115 -5.37 -11.63 -1.91
C GLY A 115 -5.68 -12.95 -1.21
N CYS A 116 -5.40 -13.08 0.09
CA CYS A 116 -5.69 -14.33 0.81
C CYS A 116 -6.06 -14.18 2.29
N GLY A 117 -6.05 -12.96 2.84
CA GLY A 117 -6.36 -12.69 4.24
C GLY A 117 -5.25 -13.06 5.24
N SER A 118 -4.10 -13.54 4.78
CA SER A 118 -2.94 -13.79 5.66
C SER A 118 -2.28 -12.48 6.07
N VAL A 119 -1.82 -12.40 7.32
CA VAL A 119 -1.11 -11.22 7.84
C VAL A 119 0.36 -11.24 7.39
N HIS A 120 0.84 -10.13 6.84
CA HIS A 120 2.26 -9.95 6.54
C HIS A 120 3.06 -9.76 7.83
N ASP A 121 4.28 -10.31 7.88
CA ASP A 121 5.10 -10.24 9.08
C ASP A 121 5.70 -8.84 9.35
N GLY A 122 5.65 -8.44 10.62
CA GLY A 122 6.16 -7.16 11.13
C GLY A 122 5.27 -5.94 10.85
N LEU A 123 5.81 -4.77 11.20
CA LEU A 123 5.14 -3.48 11.01
C LEU A 123 5.57 -2.82 9.70
N PHE A 124 4.65 -2.08 9.11
CA PHE A 124 4.86 -1.33 7.88
C PHE A 124 4.75 0.16 8.17
N LEU A 125 5.88 0.85 8.10
CA LEU A 125 5.97 2.28 8.38
C LEU A 125 6.25 3.03 7.07
N TRP A 126 5.53 4.13 6.89
CA TRP A 126 5.80 5.12 5.85
C TRP A 126 7.06 5.89 6.23
N ILE A 127 7.70 6.55 5.27
CA ILE A 127 8.83 7.46 5.56
C ILE A 127 8.27 8.87 5.76
N PRO A 128 8.02 9.34 7.00
CA PRO A 128 7.36 10.63 7.25
C PRO A 128 8.21 11.83 6.84
N SER A 129 9.54 11.66 6.74
CA SER A 129 10.49 12.75 6.52
C SER A 129 10.66 13.16 5.05
N LEU A 130 9.96 12.53 4.10
CA LEU A 130 10.09 12.84 2.68
C LEU A 130 8.79 13.45 2.11
N PRO A 131 8.88 14.49 1.26
CA PRO A 131 7.69 15.12 0.64
C PRO A 131 6.96 14.14 -0.27
N TRP A 132 5.62 14.17 -0.31
CA TRP A 132 4.79 13.26 -1.10
C TRP A 132 5.22 13.20 -2.58
#